data_AF-A0A7W5DQ19-F1
#
_entry.id   AF-A0A7W5DQ19-F1
#
_cell.length_a   1.000
_cell.length_b   1.000
_cell.length_c   1.000
_cell.angle_alpha   90.00
_cell.angle_beta   90.00
_cell.angle_gamma   90.00
#
_symmetry.space_group_name_H-M   'P 1'
#
loop_
_entity.id
_entity.type
_entity.pdbx_description
1 polymer ?
#
loop_
_entity_poly.entity_id
_entity_poly.type
_entity_poly.pdbx_seq_one_letter_code
_entity_poly.pdbx_strand_id
1 'polypeptide(L)'
;MMKTKLCLILFLVSAFGILHAEKKTWKFEFGHTDIQKGFVGVDASTAYTDQSGYGFDLGTHPQDFSFQGSSPFHGDGVKDTTSFFFSVALPEGNYTVKIWFAGTQKPSNTTIKVESRRLIFLNVKTPAETLSTRTFSVNIRNSKISNTLSVKLKPREIGKLDWDNKLTLEFGGKHPAIVAIEITKNDQMPTAFIFGDSTVTDQQMEPWTGWGQMLPFFFNQGIAFANYAASGEAGNTFIAARRLAKALTQMKKGDYVFIQFGHNDQKQHFPGSGPFGSYKKSLIEIIQAVREKGASPILVTPMNRRFFDSKGKVINTLGEFPEAVRITAKEEHVPLIDLNAMSKILYEAWGPDGSTKAFVHYPAGTFPGQTVALADNSHFNEYGAYELAKCIIKGCIQQKLGLIKFLRHNYKPFDPAQPDSWNTFVVPMSPFITLIKPLGS
;
A
#
# COMPACT_ATOMS: atom_id res chain seq x y z
N MET A 1 7.19 78.49 -26.33
CA MET A 1 8.08 77.47 -26.94
C MET A 1 8.32 76.38 -25.89
N MET A 2 7.50 75.33 -25.86
CA MET A 2 7.71 74.15 -24.99
C MET A 2 7.46 72.91 -25.83
N LYS A 3 8.51 72.08 -25.95
CA LYS A 3 8.55 70.84 -26.72
C LYS A 3 7.80 69.74 -25.98
N THR A 4 6.79 69.16 -26.62
CA THR A 4 6.03 68.01 -26.12
C THR A 4 6.82 66.71 -26.37
N LYS A 5 7.05 65.92 -25.32
CA LYS A 5 7.61 64.57 -25.41
C LYS A 5 6.52 63.59 -25.84
N LEU A 6 6.77 62.81 -26.89
CA LEU A 6 5.96 61.67 -27.29
C LEU A 6 6.50 60.42 -26.57
N CYS A 7 5.66 59.78 -25.76
CA CYS A 7 5.99 58.52 -25.07
C CYS A 7 5.35 57.36 -25.84
N LEU A 8 6.18 56.46 -26.36
CA LEU A 8 5.75 55.25 -27.06
C LEU A 8 5.68 54.09 -26.05
N ILE A 9 4.49 53.57 -25.78
CA ILE A 9 4.30 52.37 -24.95
C ILE A 9 4.26 51.15 -25.88
N LEU A 10 5.27 50.29 -25.79
CA LEU A 10 5.29 48.97 -26.42
C LEU A 10 4.65 47.94 -25.46
N PHE A 11 3.53 47.33 -25.84
CA PHE A 11 3.02 46.13 -25.17
C PHE A 11 3.72 44.90 -25.74
N LEU A 12 4.59 44.27 -24.94
CA LEU A 12 5.16 42.95 -25.21
C LEU A 12 4.26 41.89 -24.55
N VAL A 13 3.46 41.20 -25.36
CA VAL A 13 2.74 39.99 -24.94
C VAL A 13 3.67 38.80 -25.15
N SER A 14 4.25 38.29 -24.07
CA SER A 14 5.02 37.05 -24.08
C SER A 14 4.06 35.85 -23.95
N ALA A 15 3.82 35.17 -25.07
CA ALA A 15 3.13 33.89 -25.08
C ALA A 15 4.08 32.79 -24.57
N PHE A 16 3.97 32.42 -23.29
CA PHE A 16 4.59 31.20 -22.78
C PHE A 16 3.78 29.98 -23.25
N GLY A 17 4.25 29.33 -24.32
CA GLY A 17 3.77 27.99 -24.68
C GLY A 17 4.26 26.98 -23.65
N ILE A 18 3.34 26.40 -22.87
CA ILE A 18 3.64 25.27 -21.98
C ILE A 18 3.79 24.02 -22.85
N LEU A 19 5.02 23.67 -23.18
CA LEU A 19 5.38 22.36 -23.70
C LEU A 19 4.97 21.29 -22.68
N HIS A 20 3.86 20.61 -22.93
CA HIS A 20 3.48 19.43 -22.17
C HIS A 20 4.37 18.27 -22.61
N ALA A 21 5.32 17.88 -21.76
CA ALA A 21 6.09 16.65 -21.98
C ALA A 21 5.11 15.46 -22.03
N GLU A 22 5.19 14.67 -23.09
CA GLU A 22 4.34 13.49 -23.28
C GLU A 22 4.60 12.49 -22.14
N LYS A 23 3.54 12.02 -21.47
CA LYS A 23 3.68 11.11 -20.33
C LYS A 23 4.10 9.73 -20.82
N LYS A 24 5.24 9.24 -20.32
CA LYS A 24 5.73 7.88 -20.62
C LYS A 24 4.68 6.85 -20.22
N THR A 25 4.30 6.00 -21.18
CA THR A 25 3.25 4.99 -21.02
C THR A 25 3.73 3.64 -21.53
N TRP A 26 3.36 2.58 -20.82
CA TRP A 26 3.57 1.18 -21.19
C TRP A 26 2.21 0.53 -21.39
N LYS A 27 2.02 -0.20 -22.49
CA LYS A 27 0.74 -0.75 -22.90
C LYS A 27 0.92 -2.21 -23.29
N PHE A 28 0.18 -3.10 -22.64
CA PHE A 28 0.25 -4.53 -22.85
C PHE A 28 -1.14 -5.06 -23.19
N GLU A 29 -1.24 -5.75 -24.31
CA GLU A 29 -2.42 -6.52 -24.71
C GLU A 29 -2.06 -8.00 -24.57
N PHE A 30 -2.90 -8.73 -23.87
CA PHE A 30 -2.62 -10.12 -23.51
C PHE A 30 -3.20 -11.06 -24.55
N GLY A 31 -2.41 -12.04 -24.96
CA GLY A 31 -2.74 -12.99 -26.02
C GLY A 31 -1.81 -12.94 -27.21
N HIS A 32 -2.16 -13.67 -28.27
CA HIS A 32 -1.22 -14.08 -29.32
C HIS A 32 -1.57 -13.59 -30.73
N THR A 33 -2.74 -12.97 -30.93
CA THR A 33 -3.23 -12.60 -32.27
C THR A 33 -3.67 -11.14 -32.37
N ASP A 34 -3.38 -10.53 -33.52
CA ASP A 34 -3.86 -9.19 -33.93
C ASP A 34 -3.75 -8.14 -32.81
N ILE A 35 -2.54 -7.75 -32.42
CA ILE A 35 -2.35 -6.79 -31.31
C ILE A 35 -2.72 -5.37 -31.74
N GLN A 36 -3.51 -4.68 -30.92
CA GLN A 36 -3.90 -3.28 -31.11
C GLN A 36 -2.68 -2.38 -31.29
N LYS A 37 -2.74 -1.50 -32.29
CA LYS A 37 -1.67 -0.54 -32.57
C LYS A 37 -1.29 0.26 -31.32
N GLY A 38 0.00 0.21 -30.96
CA GLY A 38 0.55 0.91 -29.80
C GLY A 38 0.57 0.09 -28.51
N PHE A 39 0.13 -1.16 -28.54
CA PHE A 39 0.28 -2.14 -27.47
C PHE A 39 1.41 -3.14 -27.81
N VAL A 40 2.04 -3.66 -26.76
CA VAL A 40 2.94 -4.81 -26.83
C VAL A 40 2.12 -6.06 -26.55
N GLY A 41 2.20 -7.05 -27.43
CA GLY A 41 1.56 -8.36 -27.23
C GLY A 41 2.27 -9.18 -26.17
N VAL A 42 1.49 -9.83 -25.29
CA VAL A 42 1.99 -10.69 -24.22
C VAL A 42 1.15 -11.97 -24.17
N ASP A 43 1.65 -13.04 -24.77
CA ASP A 43 1.02 -14.36 -24.65
C ASP A 43 1.40 -15.06 -23.33
N ALA A 44 0.67 -16.10 -22.97
CA ALA A 44 0.87 -16.91 -21.77
C ALA A 44 2.30 -17.48 -21.59
N SER A 45 3.08 -17.60 -22.67
CA SER A 45 4.45 -18.11 -22.64
C SER A 45 5.50 -17.02 -22.33
N THR A 46 5.10 -15.75 -22.37
CA THR A 46 5.98 -14.59 -22.18
C THR A 46 6.42 -14.49 -20.72
N ALA A 47 7.54 -15.13 -20.37
CA ALA A 47 8.13 -15.06 -19.05
C ALA A 47 8.89 -13.74 -18.82
N TYR A 48 8.78 -13.17 -17.62
CA TYR A 48 9.55 -12.01 -17.22
C TYR A 48 11.05 -12.33 -17.25
N THR A 49 11.83 -11.43 -17.88
CA THR A 49 13.28 -11.41 -17.78
C THR A 49 13.77 -9.98 -17.62
N ASP A 50 14.91 -9.77 -16.96
CA ASP A 50 15.48 -8.43 -16.83
C ASP A 50 15.82 -7.78 -18.19
N GLN A 51 16.03 -8.60 -19.23
CA GLN A 51 16.31 -8.13 -20.57
C GLN A 51 15.05 -7.66 -21.33
N SER A 52 13.93 -8.38 -21.20
CA SER A 52 12.64 -7.95 -21.77
C SER A 52 12.00 -6.83 -20.97
N GLY A 53 12.19 -6.85 -19.65
CA GLY A 53 11.61 -5.88 -18.72
C GLY A 53 10.10 -6.04 -18.53
N TYR A 54 9.48 -7.11 -19.01
CA TYR A 54 8.07 -7.43 -18.73
C TYR A 54 7.79 -8.92 -18.95
N GLY A 55 6.70 -9.43 -18.36
CA GLY A 55 6.25 -10.81 -18.57
C GLY A 55 5.59 -11.42 -17.34
N PHE A 56 5.12 -12.65 -17.48
CA PHE A 56 4.63 -13.47 -16.38
C PHE A 56 5.79 -13.89 -15.47
N ASP A 57 5.61 -13.74 -14.17
CA ASP A 57 6.70 -13.83 -13.19
C ASP A 57 6.35 -14.83 -12.07
N LEU A 58 7.32 -15.05 -11.18
CA LEU A 58 7.22 -15.85 -9.96
C LEU A 58 6.75 -17.29 -10.22
N GLY A 59 7.15 -17.85 -11.37
CA GLY A 59 6.86 -19.23 -11.77
C GLY A 59 5.39 -19.47 -12.15
N THR A 60 4.65 -18.42 -12.52
CA THR A 60 3.26 -18.55 -12.94
C THR A 60 3.13 -18.66 -14.45
N HIS A 61 2.17 -19.49 -14.88
CA HIS A 61 1.95 -19.86 -16.28
C HIS A 61 0.45 -19.84 -16.56
N PRO A 62 -0.14 -18.64 -16.78
CA PRO A 62 -1.56 -18.55 -17.11
C PRO A 62 -1.83 -19.18 -18.49
N GLN A 63 -3.08 -19.17 -18.93
CA GLN A 63 -3.51 -19.70 -20.22
C GLN A 63 -4.10 -18.59 -21.07
N ASP A 64 -3.74 -18.57 -22.34
CA ASP A 64 -4.41 -17.72 -23.32
C ASP A 64 -5.86 -18.16 -23.49
N PHE A 65 -6.74 -17.22 -23.81
CA PHE A 65 -8.10 -17.51 -24.21
C PHE A 65 -8.58 -16.51 -25.25
N SER A 66 -9.43 -16.95 -26.17
CA SER A 66 -10.05 -16.05 -27.14
C SER A 66 -11.31 -15.42 -26.58
N PHE A 67 -11.24 -14.10 -26.40
CA PHE A 67 -12.38 -13.30 -25.96
C PHE A 67 -13.41 -13.18 -27.10
N GLN A 68 -14.65 -13.60 -26.83
CA GLN A 68 -15.74 -13.62 -27.82
C GLN A 68 -16.66 -12.39 -27.75
N GLY A 69 -16.48 -11.54 -26.73
CA GLY A 69 -17.28 -10.34 -26.52
C GLY A 69 -16.79 -9.15 -27.34
N SER A 70 -17.53 -8.04 -27.26
CA SER A 70 -17.08 -6.77 -27.84
C SER A 70 -15.90 -6.20 -27.05
N SER A 71 -14.80 -5.91 -27.74
CA SER A 71 -13.54 -5.42 -27.16
C SER A 71 -12.96 -4.29 -28.01
N PRO A 72 -12.34 -3.26 -27.41
CA PRO A 72 -11.48 -2.33 -28.15
C PRO A 72 -10.13 -2.95 -28.54
N PHE A 73 -9.83 -4.13 -28.02
CA PHE A 73 -8.65 -4.95 -28.30
C PHE A 73 -9.03 -6.02 -29.33
N HIS A 74 -8.05 -6.42 -30.12
CA HIS A 74 -8.30 -7.13 -31.38
C HIS A 74 -8.18 -8.65 -31.23
N GLY A 75 -7.68 -9.17 -30.11
CA GLY A 75 -7.77 -10.61 -29.87
C GLY A 75 -7.20 -11.05 -28.53
N ASP A 76 -7.93 -11.96 -27.89
CA ASP A 76 -7.52 -12.76 -26.73
C ASP A 76 -7.35 -12.04 -25.37
N GLY A 77 -6.87 -12.80 -24.40
CA GLY A 77 -6.54 -12.41 -23.04
C GLY A 77 -5.87 -13.57 -22.33
N VAL A 78 -5.49 -13.37 -21.07
CA VAL A 78 -5.01 -14.44 -20.21
C VAL A 78 -5.95 -14.70 -19.06
N LYS A 79 -6.05 -15.98 -18.68
CA LYS A 79 -6.83 -16.45 -17.54
C LYS A 79 -6.08 -17.54 -16.79
N ASP A 80 -6.52 -17.82 -15.58
CA ASP A 80 -6.09 -19.02 -14.85
C ASP A 80 -7.22 -19.51 -13.94
N THR A 81 -6.99 -20.61 -13.22
CA THR A 81 -7.82 -21.12 -12.12
C THR A 81 -7.29 -20.68 -10.75
N THR A 82 -6.01 -20.31 -10.67
CA THR A 82 -5.30 -19.82 -9.47
C THR A 82 -4.71 -18.43 -9.70
N SER A 83 -3.97 -17.89 -8.71
CA SER A 83 -3.27 -16.61 -8.89
C SER A 83 -2.15 -16.70 -9.93
N PHE A 84 -2.01 -15.68 -10.77
CA PHE A 84 -0.84 -15.48 -11.65
C PHE A 84 -0.25 -14.07 -11.46
N PHE A 85 1.02 -13.89 -11.83
CA PHE A 85 1.75 -12.63 -11.66
C PHE A 85 2.25 -12.10 -12.98
N PHE A 86 2.09 -10.79 -13.19
CA PHE A 86 2.70 -10.08 -14.31
C PHE A 86 3.58 -8.96 -13.77
N SER A 87 4.81 -8.89 -14.27
CA SER A 87 5.78 -7.89 -13.87
C SER A 87 6.18 -6.99 -15.03
N VAL A 88 6.47 -5.73 -14.70
CA VAL A 88 6.98 -4.72 -15.64
C VAL A 88 8.07 -3.92 -14.94
N ALA A 89 9.28 -3.91 -15.51
CA ALA A 89 10.38 -3.07 -15.07
C ALA A 89 10.01 -1.60 -15.28
N LEU A 90 10.00 -0.84 -14.19
CA LEU A 90 9.60 0.55 -14.17
C LEU A 90 10.59 1.35 -13.34
N PRO A 91 11.00 2.55 -13.79
CA PRO A 91 11.78 3.43 -12.93
C PRO A 91 10.94 3.86 -11.72
N GLU A 92 11.61 4.32 -10.68
CA GLU A 92 10.94 4.84 -9.50
C GLU A 92 9.95 5.98 -9.82
N GLY A 93 8.87 6.04 -9.04
CA GLY A 93 7.89 7.13 -9.09
C GLY A 93 6.45 6.64 -9.05
N ASN A 94 5.54 7.54 -9.39
CA ASN A 94 4.11 7.28 -9.32
C ASN A 94 3.54 6.95 -10.70
N TYR A 95 2.58 6.05 -10.71
CA TYR A 95 1.95 5.55 -11.93
C TYR A 95 0.43 5.49 -11.76
N THR A 96 -0.28 5.76 -12.85
CA THR A 96 -1.68 5.40 -13.02
C THR A 96 -1.73 4.10 -13.81
N VAL A 97 -2.39 3.08 -13.28
CA VAL A 97 -2.52 1.76 -13.91
C VAL A 97 -3.99 1.52 -14.22
N LYS A 98 -4.29 1.20 -15.48
CA LYS A 98 -5.62 0.82 -15.97
C LYS A 98 -5.59 -0.63 -16.41
N ILE A 99 -6.55 -1.40 -15.93
CA ILE A 99 -6.68 -2.84 -16.21
C ILE A 99 -8.05 -3.09 -16.83
N TRP A 100 -8.06 -3.87 -17.90
CA TRP A 100 -9.28 -4.41 -18.50
C TRP A 100 -9.43 -5.88 -18.07
N PHE A 101 -10.34 -6.09 -17.13
CA PHE A 101 -10.78 -7.40 -16.68
C PHE A 101 -11.74 -7.99 -17.69
N ALA A 102 -11.73 -9.30 -17.83
CA ALA A 102 -12.63 -10.01 -18.74
C ALA A 102 -13.38 -11.11 -18.02
N GLY A 103 -14.65 -11.29 -18.37
CA GLY A 103 -15.30 -12.58 -18.25
C GLY A 103 -15.00 -13.38 -19.51
N THR A 104 -14.57 -14.62 -19.34
CA THR A 104 -14.34 -15.56 -20.45
C THR A 104 -15.70 -16.10 -20.93
N GLN A 105 -15.77 -17.30 -21.52
CA GLN A 105 -17.04 -18.03 -21.68
C GLN A 105 -17.76 -18.25 -20.33
N LYS A 106 -17.05 -18.14 -19.20
CA LYS A 106 -17.60 -18.14 -17.85
C LYS A 106 -17.29 -16.81 -17.15
N PRO A 107 -18.13 -16.37 -16.19
CA PRO A 107 -17.83 -15.21 -15.37
C PRO A 107 -16.51 -15.37 -14.62
N SER A 108 -15.77 -14.28 -14.47
CA SER A 108 -14.53 -14.22 -13.69
C SER A 108 -14.74 -13.45 -12.40
N ASN A 109 -13.85 -13.69 -11.43
CA ASN A 109 -13.75 -12.91 -10.21
C ASN A 109 -12.29 -12.66 -9.87
N THR A 110 -11.80 -11.47 -10.23
CA THR A 110 -10.38 -11.11 -10.12
C THR A 110 -10.12 -10.18 -8.95
N THR A 111 -9.18 -10.53 -8.08
CA THR A 111 -8.61 -9.67 -7.04
C THR A 111 -7.23 -9.20 -7.49
N ILE A 112 -6.93 -7.92 -7.28
CA ILE A 112 -5.62 -7.34 -7.59
C ILE A 112 -4.89 -7.01 -6.31
N LYS A 113 -3.70 -7.59 -6.16
CA LYS A 113 -2.69 -7.12 -5.21
C LYS A 113 -1.45 -6.65 -5.99
N VAL A 114 -0.67 -5.75 -5.41
CA VAL A 114 0.61 -5.29 -6.01
C VAL A 114 1.78 -5.48 -5.07
N GLU A 115 2.95 -5.77 -5.65
CA GLU A 115 4.22 -5.99 -4.94
C GLU A 115 4.05 -6.98 -3.78
N SER A 116 4.44 -6.63 -2.54
CA SER A 116 4.19 -7.45 -1.35
C SER A 116 2.73 -7.35 -0.88
N ARG A 117 1.82 -7.75 -1.75
CA ARG A 117 0.40 -7.99 -1.46
C ARG A 117 -0.40 -6.76 -1.02
N ARG A 118 -0.02 -5.56 -1.46
CA ARG A 118 -0.85 -4.35 -1.25
C ARG A 118 -2.18 -4.52 -1.97
N LEU A 119 -3.29 -4.55 -1.22
CA LEU A 119 -4.61 -4.82 -1.80
C LEU A 119 -5.10 -3.61 -2.58
N ILE A 120 -5.37 -3.79 -3.88
CA ILE A 120 -5.91 -2.74 -4.75
C ILE A 120 -7.40 -2.97 -5.00
N PHE A 121 -7.77 -4.11 -5.56
CA PHE A 121 -9.17 -4.45 -5.84
C PHE A 121 -9.51 -5.80 -5.26
N LEU A 122 -10.69 -5.90 -4.65
CA LEU A 122 -11.20 -7.15 -4.10
C LEU A 122 -12.41 -7.59 -4.91
N ASN A 123 -12.36 -8.82 -5.39
CA ASN A 123 -13.47 -9.51 -6.05
C ASN A 123 -14.13 -8.72 -7.21
N VAL A 124 -13.34 -8.28 -8.20
CA VAL A 124 -13.86 -7.68 -9.44
C VAL A 124 -14.59 -8.76 -10.25
N LYS A 125 -15.90 -8.84 -10.06
CA LYS A 125 -16.78 -9.72 -10.82
C LYS A 125 -16.95 -9.18 -12.24
N THR A 126 -16.66 -10.01 -13.23
CA THR A 126 -16.87 -9.68 -14.65
C THR A 126 -17.76 -10.76 -15.28
N PRO A 127 -18.99 -10.41 -15.73
CA PRO A 127 -19.88 -11.35 -16.42
C PRO A 127 -19.21 -11.98 -17.64
N ALA A 128 -19.64 -13.19 -17.99
CA ALA A 128 -19.14 -13.90 -19.17
C ALA A 128 -19.20 -13.00 -20.42
N GLU A 129 -18.14 -13.05 -21.23
CA GLU A 129 -18.02 -12.35 -22.51
C GLU A 129 -18.18 -10.82 -22.42
N THR A 130 -17.91 -10.24 -21.23
CA THR A 130 -17.89 -8.79 -21.03
C THR A 130 -16.52 -8.33 -20.53
N LEU A 131 -16.25 -7.04 -20.73
CA LEU A 131 -15.11 -6.34 -20.15
C LEU A 131 -15.55 -5.42 -19.02
N SER A 132 -14.67 -5.26 -18.05
CA SER A 132 -14.79 -4.29 -16.97
C SER A 132 -13.46 -3.59 -16.81
N THR A 133 -13.46 -2.27 -16.66
CA THR A 133 -12.21 -1.51 -16.50
C THR A 133 -12.11 -0.94 -15.09
N ARG A 134 -10.93 -1.01 -14.49
CA ARG A 134 -10.60 -0.25 -13.28
C ARG A 134 -9.28 0.47 -13.44
N THR A 135 -9.14 1.57 -12.71
CA THR A 135 -7.93 2.39 -12.70
C THR A 135 -7.54 2.69 -11.26
N PHE A 136 -6.25 2.58 -10.97
CA PHE A 136 -5.68 2.89 -9.66
C PHE A 136 -4.32 3.58 -9.79
N SER A 137 -3.84 4.09 -8.66
CA SER A 137 -2.52 4.70 -8.54
C SER A 137 -1.57 3.79 -7.75
N VAL A 138 -0.31 3.71 -8.16
CA VAL A 138 0.74 2.93 -7.47
C VAL A 138 2.05 3.70 -7.44
N ASN A 139 2.84 3.51 -6.39
CA ASN A 139 4.20 4.01 -6.28
C ASN A 139 5.18 2.84 -6.39
N ILE A 140 6.20 3.01 -7.23
CA ILE A 140 7.34 2.10 -7.41
C ILE A 140 8.57 2.73 -6.77
N ARG A 141 9.29 1.96 -5.97
CA ARG A 141 10.47 2.40 -5.21
C ARG A 141 11.51 1.28 -5.11
N ASN A 142 12.77 1.68 -5.06
CA ASN A 142 13.90 0.79 -4.80
C ASN A 142 14.63 1.21 -3.51
N SER A 143 15.73 0.54 -3.17
CA SER A 143 16.51 0.84 -1.96
C SER A 143 17.57 1.94 -2.14
N LYS A 144 17.84 2.42 -3.36
CA LYS A 144 18.93 3.35 -3.67
C LYS A 144 18.58 4.79 -3.28
N ILE A 145 19.42 5.43 -2.47
CA ILE A 145 19.28 6.85 -2.08
C ILE A 145 20.15 7.73 -2.98
N SER A 146 21.34 7.24 -3.31
CA SER A 146 22.28 7.83 -4.27
C SER A 146 23.10 6.70 -4.90
N ASN A 147 24.09 7.04 -5.72
CA ASN A 147 25.02 6.08 -6.32
C ASN A 147 25.80 5.26 -5.27
N THR A 148 26.02 5.82 -4.07
CA THR A 148 26.82 5.21 -3.00
C THR A 148 26.03 4.86 -1.75
N LEU A 149 24.77 5.30 -1.66
CA LEU A 149 23.95 5.16 -0.47
C LEU A 149 22.68 4.37 -0.74
N SER A 150 22.31 3.48 0.17
CA SER A 150 21.08 2.70 0.10
C SER A 150 20.48 2.50 1.48
N VAL A 151 19.18 2.18 1.51
CA VAL A 151 18.49 1.68 2.70
C VAL A 151 19.24 0.45 3.21
N LYS A 152 19.42 0.35 4.53
CA LYS A 152 20.01 -0.83 5.17
C LYS A 152 18.92 -1.89 5.34
N LEU A 153 18.65 -2.63 4.26
CA LEU A 153 17.69 -3.73 4.25
C LEU A 153 18.16 -4.86 5.17
N LYS A 154 17.24 -5.46 5.93
CA LYS A 154 17.50 -6.67 6.71
C LYS A 154 17.61 -7.87 5.76
N PRO A 155 18.28 -8.98 6.16
CA PRO A 155 18.36 -10.17 5.32
C PRO A 155 17.01 -10.67 4.79
N ARG A 156 15.96 -10.62 5.62
CA ARG A 156 14.58 -11.01 5.26
C ARG A 156 13.86 -10.06 4.30
N GLU A 157 14.47 -8.94 3.97
CA GLU A 157 13.92 -7.93 3.06
C GLU A 157 14.61 -7.96 1.68
N ILE A 158 15.72 -8.69 1.56
CA ILE A 158 16.39 -8.89 0.29
C ILE A 158 15.50 -9.74 -0.61
N GLY A 159 15.26 -9.27 -1.83
CA GLY A 159 14.33 -9.91 -2.78
C GLY A 159 12.85 -9.58 -2.52
N LYS A 160 12.54 -8.68 -1.57
CA LYS A 160 11.16 -8.18 -1.44
C LYS A 160 10.73 -7.40 -2.67
N LEU A 161 9.47 -7.61 -3.06
CA LEU A 161 8.87 -6.98 -4.24
C LEU A 161 8.64 -5.46 -4.09
N ASP A 162 8.85 -4.90 -2.89
CA ASP A 162 8.68 -3.45 -2.63
C ASP A 162 9.99 -2.65 -2.67
N TRP A 163 11.13 -3.33 -2.89
CA TRP A 163 12.47 -2.74 -2.90
C TRP A 163 13.26 -3.05 -4.18
N ASP A 164 12.56 -3.33 -5.27
CA ASP A 164 13.12 -3.64 -6.58
C ASP A 164 12.82 -2.54 -7.62
N ASN A 165 13.01 -2.82 -8.91
CA ASN A 165 12.79 -1.87 -10.00
C ASN A 165 11.63 -2.26 -10.92
N LYS A 166 10.59 -2.91 -10.37
CA LYS A 166 9.44 -3.35 -11.16
C LYS A 166 8.11 -3.17 -10.43
N LEU A 167 7.05 -2.97 -11.19
CA LEU A 167 5.70 -3.25 -10.72
C LEU A 167 5.45 -4.75 -10.86
N THR A 168 5.02 -5.40 -9.80
CA THR A 168 4.50 -6.78 -9.85
C THR A 168 3.02 -6.76 -9.50
N LEU A 169 2.18 -7.28 -10.40
CA LEU A 169 0.73 -7.39 -10.26
C LEU A 169 0.37 -8.84 -9.99
N GLU A 170 -0.35 -9.11 -8.90
CA GLU A 170 -0.99 -10.39 -8.64
C GLU A 170 -2.45 -10.34 -9.10
N PHE A 171 -2.84 -11.29 -9.95
CA PHE A 171 -4.21 -11.53 -10.38
C PHE A 171 -4.72 -12.79 -9.69
N GLY A 172 -5.39 -12.64 -8.55
CA GLY A 172 -5.95 -13.75 -7.78
C GLY A 172 -7.47 -13.87 -7.89
N GLY A 173 -8.06 -14.82 -7.17
CA GLY A 173 -9.51 -15.03 -7.10
C GLY A 173 -10.01 -16.23 -7.89
N LYS A 174 -11.32 -16.28 -8.14
CA LYS A 174 -11.95 -17.42 -8.83
C LYS A 174 -11.96 -17.15 -10.33
N HIS A 175 -11.13 -17.87 -11.06
CA HIS A 175 -10.93 -17.72 -12.51
C HIS A 175 -10.50 -16.30 -12.93
N PRO A 176 -9.38 -15.77 -12.40
CA PRO A 176 -8.92 -14.43 -12.77
C PRO A 176 -8.68 -14.36 -14.28
N ALA A 177 -9.10 -13.27 -14.90
CA ALA A 177 -8.89 -13.04 -16.33
C ALA A 177 -8.79 -11.54 -16.67
N ILE A 178 -7.88 -11.22 -17.60
CA ILE A 178 -7.60 -9.86 -18.10
C ILE A 178 -7.30 -9.91 -19.60
N VAL A 179 -7.45 -8.76 -20.27
CA VAL A 179 -7.13 -8.60 -21.70
C VAL A 179 -6.08 -7.52 -21.97
N ALA A 180 -5.97 -6.52 -21.10
CA ALA A 180 -5.00 -5.44 -21.30
C ALA A 180 -4.63 -4.72 -20.01
N ILE A 181 -3.44 -4.12 -20.02
CA ILE A 181 -2.92 -3.21 -19.00
C ILE A 181 -2.32 -1.97 -19.67
N GLU A 182 -2.62 -0.79 -19.14
CA GLU A 182 -1.96 0.47 -19.47
C GLU A 182 -1.38 1.09 -18.20
N ILE A 183 -0.10 1.44 -18.23
CA ILE A 183 0.65 2.01 -17.12
C ILE A 183 1.18 3.36 -17.59
N THR A 184 0.77 4.45 -16.96
CA THR A 184 1.22 5.81 -17.32
C THR A 184 1.95 6.44 -16.15
N LYS A 185 3.19 6.91 -16.36
CA LYS A 185 3.95 7.64 -15.34
C LYS A 185 3.26 8.96 -15.02
N ASN A 186 3.12 9.25 -13.73
CA ASN A 186 2.41 10.42 -13.24
C ASN A 186 2.96 10.88 -11.88
N ASP A 187 4.18 11.43 -11.89
CA ASP A 187 4.87 11.91 -10.68
C ASP A 187 4.25 13.20 -10.09
N GLN A 188 3.29 13.82 -10.79
CA GLN A 188 2.57 14.99 -10.29
C GLN A 188 1.51 14.64 -9.23
N MET A 189 1.10 13.37 -9.13
CA MET A 189 0.14 12.97 -8.10
C MET A 189 0.78 12.98 -6.71
N PRO A 190 0.01 13.32 -5.65
CA PRO A 190 0.47 13.18 -4.28
C PRO A 190 0.76 11.72 -3.93
N THR A 191 1.71 11.54 -3.02
CA THR A 191 2.03 10.24 -2.39
C THR A 191 1.67 10.29 -0.91
N ALA A 192 1.02 9.24 -0.42
CA ALA A 192 0.91 8.92 0.99
C ALA A 192 2.04 7.97 1.39
N PHE A 193 3.06 8.50 2.08
CA PHE A 193 4.12 7.71 2.69
C PHE A 193 3.64 7.13 4.01
N ILE A 194 4.03 5.89 4.29
CA ILE A 194 3.64 5.18 5.51
C ILE A 194 4.90 4.69 6.22
N PHE A 195 5.15 5.18 7.44
CA PHE A 195 6.28 4.80 8.27
C PHE A 195 5.79 4.01 9.47
N GLY A 196 6.47 2.91 9.78
CA GLY A 196 6.14 2.11 10.95
C GLY A 196 6.82 0.75 11.05
N ASP A 197 6.21 -0.13 11.84
CA ASP A 197 6.74 -1.43 12.22
C ASP A 197 6.06 -2.62 11.50
N SER A 198 6.13 -3.82 12.08
CA SER A 198 5.52 -5.07 11.57
C SER A 198 4.01 -5.02 11.45
N THR A 199 3.32 -4.20 12.24
CA THR A 199 1.86 -4.02 12.20
C THR A 199 1.40 -3.08 11.08
N VAL A 200 2.37 -2.43 10.41
CA VAL A 200 2.14 -1.42 9.37
C VAL A 200 2.65 -1.87 8.00
N THR A 201 3.79 -2.56 7.99
CA THR A 201 4.54 -2.94 6.79
C THR A 201 3.79 -3.87 5.83
N ASP A 202 4.19 -3.83 4.57
CA ASP A 202 3.82 -4.81 3.56
C ASP A 202 4.51 -6.15 3.88
N GLN A 203 3.68 -7.17 4.12
CA GLN A 203 4.13 -8.53 4.35
C GLN A 203 4.00 -9.30 3.05
N GLN A 204 5.12 -9.75 2.46
CA GLN A 204 5.07 -10.47 1.19
C GLN A 204 4.37 -11.85 1.29
N MET A 205 4.43 -12.46 2.47
CA MET A 205 4.03 -13.85 2.68
C MET A 205 2.84 -13.94 3.63
N GLU A 206 1.86 -14.78 3.29
CA GLU A 206 0.74 -15.14 4.16
C GLU A 206 1.23 -15.83 5.45
N PRO A 207 0.47 -15.76 6.56
CA PRO A 207 -0.80 -15.02 6.74
C PRO A 207 -0.63 -13.60 7.30
N TRP A 208 0.60 -13.10 7.41
CA TRP A 208 0.89 -11.85 8.11
C TRP A 208 0.42 -10.65 7.30
N THR A 209 -0.12 -9.60 7.93
CA THR A 209 -0.53 -8.38 7.19
C THR A 209 -0.42 -7.15 8.08
N GLY A 210 0.08 -6.04 7.53
CA GLY A 210 0.05 -4.73 8.17
C GLY A 210 -1.11 -3.87 7.65
N TRP A 211 -1.61 -2.93 8.46
CA TRP A 211 -2.73 -2.07 8.02
C TRP A 211 -2.35 -1.16 6.84
N GLY A 212 -1.07 -0.78 6.71
CA GLY A 212 -0.58 0.02 5.60
C GLY A 212 -0.70 -0.69 4.25
N GLN A 213 -0.60 -2.02 4.25
CA GLN A 213 -0.78 -2.89 3.08
C GLN A 213 -2.23 -2.85 2.56
N MET A 214 -3.20 -2.55 3.42
CA MET A 214 -4.63 -2.53 3.09
C MET A 214 -5.16 -1.14 2.70
N LEU A 215 -4.44 -0.07 3.04
CA LEU A 215 -4.88 1.30 2.73
C LEU A 215 -5.19 1.56 1.24
N PRO A 216 -4.39 1.10 0.25
CA PRO A 216 -4.64 1.41 -1.15
C PRO A 216 -6.02 0.97 -1.65
N PHE A 217 -6.61 -0.06 -1.04
CA PHE A 217 -7.95 -0.57 -1.39
C PHE A 217 -9.05 0.50 -1.31
N PHE A 218 -8.91 1.49 -0.43
CA PHE A 218 -9.95 2.51 -0.23
C PHE A 218 -9.88 3.66 -1.23
N PHE A 219 -8.91 3.65 -2.15
CA PHE A 219 -8.65 4.72 -3.11
C PHE A 219 -8.71 4.19 -4.54
N ASN A 220 -9.05 5.08 -5.49
CA ASN A 220 -8.95 4.78 -6.92
C ASN A 220 -7.63 5.35 -7.45
N GLN A 221 -7.71 6.41 -8.25
CA GLN A 221 -6.59 7.13 -8.82
C GLN A 221 -6.45 8.52 -8.20
N GLY A 222 -5.28 9.13 -8.37
CA GLY A 222 -5.02 10.51 -7.96
C GLY A 222 -4.19 10.63 -6.67
N ILE A 223 -3.92 9.51 -5.99
CA ILE A 223 -2.97 9.43 -4.89
C ILE A 223 -2.30 8.06 -4.89
N ALA A 224 -0.97 8.02 -4.79
CA ALA A 224 -0.22 6.76 -4.64
C ALA A 224 0.12 6.50 -3.16
N PHE A 225 0.37 5.25 -2.80
CA PHE A 225 0.80 4.87 -1.45
C PHE A 225 2.21 4.28 -1.52
N ALA A 226 3.09 4.67 -0.60
CA ALA A 226 4.45 4.18 -0.51
C ALA A 226 4.75 3.74 0.93
N ASN A 227 4.74 2.43 1.18
CA ASN A 227 4.89 1.89 2.53
C ASN A 227 6.37 1.61 2.84
N TYR A 228 6.97 2.44 3.68
CA TYR A 228 8.37 2.33 4.08
C TYR A 228 8.55 1.58 5.41
N ALA A 229 7.44 1.25 6.08
CA ALA A 229 7.45 0.50 7.32
C ALA A 229 8.18 -0.84 7.17
N ALA A 230 8.78 -1.33 8.26
CA ALA A 230 9.43 -2.63 8.27
C ALA A 230 9.34 -3.32 9.62
N SER A 231 9.22 -4.64 9.56
CA SER A 231 9.16 -5.49 10.75
C SER A 231 10.34 -5.25 11.67
N GLY A 232 10.06 -5.03 12.95
CA GLY A 232 11.05 -4.82 14.00
C GLY A 232 11.63 -3.40 14.07
N GLU A 233 11.14 -2.43 13.29
CA GLU A 233 11.58 -1.04 13.42
C GLU A 233 10.97 -0.36 14.64
N ALA A 234 11.80 0.43 15.31
CA ALA A 234 11.47 1.52 16.21
C ALA A 234 11.75 2.85 15.47
N GLY A 235 11.33 3.99 16.02
CA GLY A 235 11.53 5.30 15.36
C GLY A 235 13.00 5.58 15.05
N ASN A 236 13.89 5.34 16.03
CA ASN A 236 15.33 5.54 15.88
C ASN A 236 15.99 4.55 14.89
N THR A 237 15.58 3.28 14.91
CA THR A 237 16.16 2.28 14.01
C THR A 237 15.71 2.49 12.57
N PHE A 238 14.48 3.00 12.35
CA PHE A 238 13.97 3.38 11.03
C PHE A 238 14.85 4.48 10.39
N ILE A 239 15.21 5.48 11.19
CA ILE A 239 16.13 6.56 10.79
C ILE A 239 17.53 5.99 10.53
N ALA A 240 18.08 5.20 11.46
CA ALA A 240 19.41 4.61 11.34
C ALA A 240 19.54 3.62 10.14
N ALA A 241 18.44 2.99 9.76
CA ALA A 241 18.30 2.14 8.57
C ALA A 241 18.21 2.94 7.26
N ARG A 242 18.20 4.28 7.34
CA ARG A 242 18.13 5.22 6.22
C ARG A 242 16.82 5.15 5.44
N ARG A 243 15.74 4.64 6.04
CA ARG A 243 14.41 4.58 5.42
C ARG A 243 13.82 5.98 5.28
N LEU A 244 13.96 6.80 6.32
CA LEU A 244 13.59 8.22 6.26
C LEU A 244 14.33 8.91 5.12
N ALA A 245 15.66 8.77 5.07
CA ALA A 245 16.50 9.37 4.03
C ALA A 245 16.05 8.95 2.62
N LYS A 246 15.68 7.68 2.40
CA LYS A 246 15.13 7.23 1.12
C LYS A 246 13.77 7.84 0.80
N ALA A 247 12.83 7.86 1.74
CA ALA A 247 11.52 8.47 1.51
C ALA A 247 11.64 9.96 1.10
N LEU A 248 12.55 10.69 1.75
CA LEU A 248 12.83 12.10 1.47
C LEU A 248 13.36 12.37 0.05
N THR A 249 13.89 11.36 -0.67
CA THR A 249 14.31 11.55 -2.07
C THR A 249 13.14 11.59 -3.04
N GLN A 250 11.97 11.06 -2.66
CA GLN A 250 10.76 11.02 -3.49
C GLN A 250 9.68 11.99 -3.01
N MET A 251 9.81 12.49 -1.79
CA MET A 251 8.82 13.33 -1.14
C MET A 251 8.85 14.76 -1.70
N LYS A 252 7.65 15.31 -1.90
CA LYS A 252 7.42 16.66 -2.42
C LYS A 252 6.25 17.34 -1.71
N LYS A 253 6.09 18.64 -1.97
CA LYS A 253 4.99 19.44 -1.44
C LYS A 253 3.64 18.83 -1.81
N GLY A 254 2.75 18.71 -0.83
CA GLY A 254 1.41 18.14 -1.00
C GLY A 254 1.31 16.62 -0.78
N ASP A 255 2.44 15.96 -0.52
CA ASP A 255 2.44 14.57 -0.04
C ASP A 255 2.00 14.49 1.43
N TYR A 256 1.60 13.29 1.86
CA TYR A 256 1.17 12.98 3.22
C TYR A 256 2.09 11.92 3.83
N VAL A 257 2.35 11.98 5.14
CA VAL A 257 3.22 11.02 5.82
C VAL A 257 2.57 10.52 7.09
N PHE A 258 2.11 9.27 7.08
CA PHE A 258 1.60 8.58 8.26
C PHE A 258 2.76 7.98 9.04
N ILE A 259 2.85 8.31 10.33
CA ILE A 259 3.96 7.90 11.20
C ILE A 259 3.40 7.11 12.38
N GLN A 260 3.69 5.81 12.44
CA GLN A 260 3.26 4.94 13.54
C GLN A 260 4.40 4.04 14.03
N PHE A 261 4.90 4.31 15.23
CA PHE A 261 5.88 3.47 15.93
C PHE A 261 5.43 3.25 17.38
N GLY A 262 6.18 2.49 18.17
CA GLY A 262 5.92 2.29 19.60
C GLY A 262 6.10 0.85 20.08
N HIS A 263 5.71 -0.15 19.28
CA HIS A 263 5.78 -1.55 19.70
C HIS A 263 7.20 -2.06 19.95
N ASN A 264 8.17 -1.57 19.18
CA ASN A 264 9.58 -1.93 19.34
C ASN A 264 10.34 -0.92 20.18
N ASP A 265 9.92 0.35 20.15
CA ASP A 265 10.45 1.41 21.02
C ASP A 265 10.28 1.06 22.51
N GLN A 266 9.14 0.47 22.90
CA GLN A 266 8.90 0.03 24.30
C GLN A 266 9.84 -1.08 24.80
N LYS A 267 10.59 -1.74 23.92
CA LYS A 267 11.52 -2.83 24.27
C LYS A 267 12.96 -2.36 24.36
N GLN A 268 13.22 -1.11 24.04
CA GLN A 268 14.56 -0.55 24.09
C GLN A 268 14.90 -0.20 25.55
N HIS A 269 16.05 -0.69 26.01
CA HIS A 269 16.54 -0.48 27.37
C HIS A 269 17.96 0.08 27.32
N PHE A 270 18.07 1.37 26.99
CA PHE A 270 19.33 2.12 27.03
C PHE A 270 19.13 3.48 27.71
N PRO A 271 20.18 4.15 28.20
CA PRO A 271 20.06 5.47 28.80
C PRO A 271 19.37 6.49 27.88
N GLY A 272 18.24 7.06 28.32
CA GLY A 272 17.43 7.99 27.53
C GLY A 272 16.43 7.33 26.57
N SER A 273 16.29 6.01 26.57
CA SER A 273 15.15 5.32 25.96
C SER A 273 13.84 5.59 26.71
N GLY A 274 12.71 5.31 26.06
CA GLY A 274 11.38 5.46 26.65
C GLY A 274 10.49 6.46 25.89
N PRO A 275 9.21 6.57 26.29
CA PRO A 275 8.17 7.27 25.55
C PRO A 275 8.48 8.76 25.36
N PHE A 276 8.92 9.44 26.41
CA PHE A 276 9.31 10.86 26.36
C PHE A 276 10.81 11.10 26.10
N GLY A 277 11.57 10.01 25.94
CA GLY A 277 12.99 10.03 25.62
C GLY A 277 13.23 9.87 24.12
N SER A 278 13.95 8.81 23.75
CA SER A 278 14.31 8.50 22.35
C SER A 278 13.09 8.43 21.42
N TYR A 279 11.96 7.92 21.89
CA TYR A 279 10.76 7.76 21.07
C TYR A 279 10.21 9.10 20.58
N LYS A 280 9.85 10.01 21.50
CA LYS A 280 9.40 11.37 21.18
C LYS A 280 10.43 12.12 20.32
N LYS A 281 11.73 11.99 20.62
CA LYS A 281 12.80 12.60 19.82
C LYS A 281 12.77 12.13 18.36
N SER A 282 12.64 10.82 18.12
CA SER A 282 12.54 10.29 16.75
C SER A 282 11.27 10.74 16.03
N LEU A 283 10.14 10.85 16.73
CA LEU A 283 8.92 11.40 16.13
C LEU A 283 9.12 12.86 15.67
N ILE A 284 9.73 13.70 16.52
CA ILE A 284 10.01 15.10 16.20
C ILE A 284 10.98 15.21 15.02
N GLU A 285 12.06 14.42 15.01
CA GLU A 285 13.03 14.39 13.90
C GLU A 285 12.36 14.04 12.56
N ILE A 286 11.50 13.03 12.55
CA ILE A 286 10.74 12.65 11.35
C ILE A 286 9.80 13.78 10.92
N ILE A 287 9.05 14.38 11.86
CA ILE A 287 8.12 15.48 11.57
C ILE A 287 8.84 16.67 10.93
N GLN A 288 9.99 17.05 11.48
CA GLN A 288 10.81 18.14 10.95
C GLN A 288 11.30 17.84 9.53
N ALA A 289 11.88 16.67 9.30
CA ALA A 289 12.36 16.28 7.98
C ALA A 289 11.24 16.21 6.92
N VAL A 290 10.03 15.79 7.32
CA VAL A 290 8.85 15.78 6.44
C VAL A 290 8.42 17.20 6.07
N ARG A 291 8.42 18.13 7.04
CA ARG A 291 8.09 19.55 6.81
C ARG A 291 9.06 20.24 5.88
N GLU A 292 10.35 19.92 5.96
CA GLU A 292 11.38 20.45 5.07
C GLU A 292 11.11 20.11 3.59
N LYS A 293 10.39 19.00 3.32
CA LYS A 293 9.94 18.63 1.97
C LYS A 293 8.60 19.26 1.56
N GLY A 294 7.96 20.02 2.45
CA GLY A 294 6.63 20.59 2.25
C GLY A 294 5.49 19.57 2.30
N ALA A 295 5.76 18.37 2.81
CA ALA A 295 4.76 17.32 3.00
C ALA A 295 4.07 17.46 4.37
N SER A 296 2.92 16.80 4.54
CA SER A 296 2.09 16.88 5.75
C SER A 296 2.33 15.66 6.65
N PRO A 297 3.04 15.82 7.79
CA PRO A 297 3.19 14.73 8.77
C PRO A 297 1.87 14.51 9.53
N ILE A 298 1.53 13.24 9.75
CA ILE A 298 0.34 12.77 10.46
C ILE A 298 0.81 11.72 11.45
N LEU A 299 0.58 11.96 12.74
CA LEU A 299 0.91 10.99 13.77
C LEU A 299 -0.23 10.01 13.96
N VAL A 300 0.12 8.73 14.10
CA VAL A 300 -0.81 7.65 14.39
C VAL A 300 -0.36 6.96 15.68
N THR A 301 -1.23 6.88 16.69
CA THR A 301 -0.89 6.15 17.93
C THR A 301 -0.79 4.65 17.66
N PRO A 302 0.12 3.90 18.30
CA PRO A 302 0.16 2.45 18.11
C PRO A 302 -1.13 1.79 18.64
N MET A 303 -1.84 1.07 17.77
CA MET A 303 -2.92 0.15 18.12
C MET A 303 -2.58 -0.78 19.30
N ASN A 304 -3.61 -1.24 20.00
CA ASN A 304 -3.45 -2.20 21.09
C ASN A 304 -2.94 -3.56 20.57
N ARG A 305 -2.31 -4.32 21.47
CA ARG A 305 -2.15 -5.77 21.32
C ARG A 305 -3.40 -6.50 21.82
N ARG A 306 -3.61 -7.74 21.38
CA ARG A 306 -4.73 -8.60 21.79
C ARG A 306 -4.51 -9.17 23.19
N PHE A 307 -4.71 -8.35 24.22
CA PHE A 307 -4.71 -8.75 25.63
C PHE A 307 -5.96 -8.21 26.32
N PHE A 308 -6.66 -9.09 27.03
CA PHE A 308 -7.91 -8.78 27.71
C PHE A 308 -7.83 -9.17 29.18
N ASP A 309 -8.52 -8.43 30.04
CA ASP A 309 -8.76 -8.83 31.41
C ASP A 309 -9.90 -9.86 31.51
N SER A 310 -10.21 -10.30 32.73
CA SER A 310 -11.28 -11.27 32.98
C SER A 310 -12.69 -10.77 32.63
N LYS A 311 -12.87 -9.48 32.37
CA LYS A 311 -14.13 -8.84 31.95
C LYS A 311 -14.18 -8.60 30.44
N GLY A 312 -13.18 -9.07 29.68
CA GLY A 312 -13.09 -8.86 28.24
C GLY A 312 -12.70 -7.43 27.86
N LYS A 313 -12.09 -6.67 28.78
CA LYS A 313 -11.60 -5.31 28.50
C LYS A 313 -10.15 -5.34 28.08
N VAL A 314 -9.81 -4.56 27.05
CA VAL A 314 -8.43 -4.50 26.52
C VAL A 314 -7.50 -3.91 27.58
N ILE A 315 -6.39 -4.61 27.82
CA ILE A 315 -5.31 -4.20 28.73
C ILE A 315 -4.29 -3.36 27.95
N ASN A 316 -3.92 -2.20 28.51
CA ASN A 316 -2.84 -1.40 27.95
C ASN A 316 -1.49 -2.09 28.17
N THR A 317 -0.87 -2.56 27.09
CA THR A 317 0.47 -3.19 27.09
C THR A 317 1.57 -2.27 26.55
N LEU A 318 1.19 -1.06 26.11
CA LEU A 318 2.09 -0.08 25.50
C LEU A 318 2.48 1.04 26.49
N GLY A 319 2.01 0.99 27.73
CA GLY A 319 2.31 2.00 28.74
C GLY A 319 1.97 3.42 28.24
N GLU A 320 2.92 4.33 28.35
CA GLU A 320 2.75 5.74 27.99
C GLU A 320 3.11 6.06 26.51
N PHE A 321 3.49 5.07 25.69
CA PHE A 321 3.85 5.32 24.29
C PHE A 321 2.72 5.94 23.47
N PRO A 322 1.45 5.49 23.56
CA PRO A 322 0.34 6.19 22.89
C PRO A 322 0.19 7.63 23.38
N GLU A 323 0.40 7.89 24.67
CA GLU A 323 0.27 9.22 25.24
C GLU A 323 1.39 10.16 24.75
N ALA A 324 2.61 9.66 24.64
CA ALA A 324 3.71 10.40 24.02
C ALA A 324 3.37 10.83 22.57
N VAL A 325 2.66 10.01 21.80
CA VAL A 325 2.18 10.41 20.46
C VAL A 325 1.14 11.53 20.55
N ARG A 326 0.16 11.43 21.45
CA ARG A 326 -0.87 12.46 21.63
C ARG A 326 -0.28 13.82 22.02
N ILE A 327 0.63 13.80 22.99
CA ILE A 327 1.35 14.99 23.45
C ILE A 327 2.20 15.56 22.31
N THR A 328 2.97 14.73 21.61
CA THR A 328 3.80 15.18 20.48
C THR A 328 2.93 15.77 19.38
N ALA A 329 1.79 15.16 19.04
CA ALA A 329 0.90 15.68 18.01
C ALA A 329 0.39 17.08 18.35
N LYS A 330 0.03 17.30 19.61
CA LYS A 330 -0.42 18.60 20.12
C LYS A 330 0.69 19.64 20.09
N GLU A 331 1.86 19.33 20.66
CA GLU A 331 2.99 20.25 20.73
C GLU A 331 3.53 20.61 19.34
N GLU A 332 3.63 19.62 18.46
CA GLU A 332 4.09 19.81 17.10
C GLU A 332 2.99 20.34 16.19
N HIS A 333 1.73 20.48 16.63
CA HIS A 333 0.61 20.94 15.80
C HIS A 333 0.44 20.11 14.51
N VAL A 334 0.48 18.78 14.65
CA VAL A 334 0.26 17.83 13.54
C VAL A 334 -1.03 17.04 13.74
N PRO A 335 -1.76 16.68 12.68
CA PRO A 335 -2.95 15.83 12.80
C PRO A 335 -2.66 14.51 13.52
N LEU A 336 -3.60 14.10 14.36
CA LEU A 336 -3.54 12.85 15.12
C LEU A 336 -4.64 11.89 14.66
N ILE A 337 -4.25 10.66 14.33
CA ILE A 337 -5.15 9.52 14.21
C ILE A 337 -4.95 8.63 15.43
N ASP A 338 -5.90 8.67 16.37
CA ASP A 338 -5.78 7.87 17.61
C ASP A 338 -6.23 6.42 17.40
N LEU A 339 -5.41 5.66 16.68
CA LEU A 339 -5.65 4.23 16.42
C LEU A 339 -5.59 3.39 17.70
N ASN A 340 -4.84 3.80 18.71
CA ASN A 340 -4.87 3.17 20.03
C ASN A 340 -6.28 3.23 20.63
N ALA A 341 -6.94 4.39 20.66
CA ALA A 341 -8.31 4.50 21.16
C ALA A 341 -9.30 3.70 20.28
N MET A 342 -9.21 3.81 18.95
CA MET A 342 -10.12 3.11 18.04
C MET A 342 -9.96 1.59 18.09
N SER A 343 -8.73 1.08 18.18
CA SER A 343 -8.46 -0.37 18.27
C SER A 343 -8.96 -0.96 19.58
N LYS A 344 -8.96 -0.19 20.69
CA LYS A 344 -9.60 -0.65 21.94
C LYS A 344 -11.09 -0.92 21.75
N ILE A 345 -11.80 0.03 21.14
CA ILE A 345 -13.24 -0.13 20.83
C ILE A 345 -13.45 -1.33 19.92
N LEU A 346 -12.67 -1.43 18.85
CA LEU A 346 -12.73 -2.51 17.88
C LEU A 346 -12.54 -3.90 18.51
N TYR A 347 -11.52 -4.04 19.35
CA TYR A 347 -11.18 -5.33 19.94
C TYR A 347 -12.19 -5.74 21.01
N GLU A 348 -12.74 -4.79 21.76
CA GLU A 348 -13.82 -5.07 22.71
C GLU A 348 -15.14 -5.42 22.00
N ALA A 349 -15.41 -4.83 20.84
CA ALA A 349 -16.56 -5.20 20.01
C ALA A 349 -16.43 -6.63 19.45
N TRP A 350 -15.23 -7.05 19.07
CA TRP A 350 -14.96 -8.45 18.72
C TRP A 350 -14.99 -9.39 19.94
N GLY A 351 -14.60 -8.90 21.10
CA GLY A 351 -14.36 -9.69 22.30
C GLY A 351 -13.12 -10.60 22.20
N PRO A 352 -12.77 -11.31 23.29
CA PRO A 352 -11.62 -12.22 23.31
C PRO A 352 -11.68 -13.26 22.19
N ASP A 353 -12.75 -14.03 22.08
CA ASP A 353 -12.80 -15.14 21.11
C ASP A 353 -12.94 -14.64 19.67
N GLY A 354 -13.81 -13.67 19.43
CA GLY A 354 -14.04 -13.11 18.08
C GLY A 354 -12.80 -12.45 17.51
N SER A 355 -11.99 -11.79 18.34
CA SER A 355 -10.76 -11.13 17.89
C SER A 355 -9.70 -12.12 17.37
N THR A 356 -9.76 -13.41 17.71
CA THR A 356 -8.85 -14.41 17.09
C THR A 356 -8.98 -14.45 15.57
N LYS A 357 -10.13 -14.09 15.00
CA LYS A 357 -10.34 -14.04 13.54
C LYS A 357 -9.59 -12.90 12.85
N ALA A 358 -9.17 -11.88 13.58
CA ALA A 358 -8.43 -10.72 13.06
C ALA A 358 -6.91 -10.82 13.23
N PHE A 359 -6.45 -11.75 14.06
CA PHE A 359 -5.03 -11.97 14.36
C PHE A 359 -4.54 -13.27 13.71
N VAL A 360 -3.22 -13.48 13.71
CA VAL A 360 -2.62 -14.74 13.23
C VAL A 360 -2.80 -15.84 14.29
N HIS A 361 -4.05 -16.28 14.41
CA HIS A 361 -4.50 -17.43 15.20
C HIS A 361 -5.05 -18.49 14.26
N TYR A 362 -4.29 -19.58 14.07
CA TYR A 362 -4.63 -20.63 13.13
C TYR A 362 -4.35 -22.01 13.75
N PRO A 363 -5.30 -22.96 13.67
CA PRO A 363 -5.05 -24.34 14.07
C PRO A 363 -3.85 -24.93 13.35
N ALA A 364 -3.21 -25.94 13.97
CA ALA A 364 -2.18 -26.73 13.29
C ALA A 364 -2.72 -27.32 11.98
N GLY A 365 -1.88 -27.38 10.95
CA GLY A 365 -2.25 -27.87 9.62
C GLY A 365 -3.03 -26.88 8.75
N THR A 366 -3.24 -25.62 9.17
CA THR A 366 -3.89 -24.62 8.31
C THR A 366 -3.01 -24.27 7.10
N PHE A 367 -1.70 -24.16 7.31
CA PHE A 367 -0.72 -23.85 6.27
C PHE A 367 0.24 -25.01 6.01
N PRO A 368 0.81 -25.13 4.79
CA PRO A 368 1.81 -26.14 4.49
C PRO A 368 2.99 -26.10 5.49
N GLY A 369 3.36 -27.26 6.01
CA GLY A 369 4.45 -27.40 6.99
C GLY A 369 4.13 -26.91 8.41
N GLN A 370 2.90 -26.44 8.68
CA GLN A 370 2.51 -25.94 9.99
C GLN A 370 2.11 -27.08 10.93
N THR A 371 3.04 -27.59 11.74
CA THR A 371 2.79 -28.69 12.67
C THR A 371 2.20 -28.27 14.02
N VAL A 372 2.25 -26.98 14.35
CA VAL A 372 1.73 -26.41 15.61
C VAL A 372 0.76 -25.26 15.33
N ALA A 373 -0.15 -24.99 16.27
CA ALA A 373 -1.05 -23.85 16.16
C ALA A 373 -0.25 -22.53 16.18
N LEU A 374 -0.68 -21.57 15.36
CA LEU A 374 -0.25 -20.18 15.47
C LEU A 374 -1.21 -19.46 16.42
N ALA A 375 -0.69 -18.66 17.34
CA ALA A 375 -1.48 -17.91 18.33
C ALA A 375 -0.83 -16.55 18.64
N ASP A 376 -0.70 -15.70 17.63
CA ASP A 376 -0.02 -14.41 17.75
C ASP A 376 -0.98 -13.29 18.18
N ASN A 377 -0.67 -12.57 19.26
CA ASN A 377 -1.50 -11.47 19.80
C ASN A 377 -1.06 -10.06 19.37
N SER A 378 -0.11 -9.95 18.44
CA SER A 378 0.44 -8.68 17.94
C SER A 378 0.19 -8.47 16.45
N HIS A 379 0.25 -9.53 15.65
CA HIS A 379 0.20 -9.47 14.20
C HIS A 379 -1.16 -9.90 13.65
N PHE A 380 -1.58 -9.19 12.61
CA PHE A 380 -2.88 -9.35 11.98
C PHE A 380 -2.79 -10.27 10.77
N ASN A 381 -3.92 -10.87 10.45
CA ASN A 381 -4.19 -11.36 9.10
C ASN A 381 -4.82 -10.27 8.24
N GLU A 382 -5.22 -10.61 7.02
CA GLU A 382 -5.80 -9.65 6.08
C GLU A 382 -7.07 -8.98 6.61
N TYR A 383 -7.94 -9.70 7.32
CA TYR A 383 -9.17 -9.16 7.91
C TYR A 383 -8.88 -8.14 9.02
N GLY A 384 -8.00 -8.47 9.98
CA GLY A 384 -7.65 -7.53 11.04
C GLY A 384 -6.95 -6.28 10.54
N ALA A 385 -6.03 -6.44 9.58
CA ALA A 385 -5.35 -5.31 8.95
C ALA A 385 -6.30 -4.41 8.15
N TYR A 386 -7.31 -5.00 7.51
CA TYR A 386 -8.35 -4.28 6.78
C TYR A 386 -9.22 -3.41 7.70
N GLU A 387 -9.67 -3.97 8.83
CA GLU A 387 -10.48 -3.25 9.82
C GLU A 387 -9.68 -2.12 10.49
N LEU A 388 -8.38 -2.33 10.77
CA LEU A 388 -7.50 -1.25 11.22
C LEU A 388 -7.29 -0.18 10.15
N ALA A 389 -7.15 -0.55 8.87
CA ALA A 389 -7.06 0.42 7.78
C ALA A 389 -8.34 1.27 7.69
N LYS A 390 -9.53 0.72 7.97
CA LYS A 390 -10.77 1.51 8.08
C LYS A 390 -10.76 2.47 9.25
N CYS A 391 -10.18 2.10 10.40
CA CYS A 391 -9.93 3.05 11.50
C CYS A 391 -9.03 4.21 11.05
N ILE A 392 -7.98 3.94 10.25
CA ILE A 392 -7.14 5.00 9.69
C ILE A 392 -7.95 5.93 8.80
N ILE A 393 -8.77 5.41 7.88
CA ILE A 393 -9.65 6.25 7.03
C ILE A 393 -10.62 7.08 7.87
N LYS A 394 -11.22 6.48 8.91
CA LYS A 394 -12.07 7.21 9.86
C LYS A 394 -11.32 8.39 10.49
N GLY A 395 -10.08 8.17 10.93
CA GLY A 395 -9.22 9.23 11.45
C GLY A 395 -8.90 10.30 10.41
N CYS A 396 -8.60 9.93 9.17
CA CYS A 396 -8.38 10.87 8.07
C CYS A 396 -9.59 11.78 7.83
N ILE A 397 -10.82 11.22 7.89
CA ILE A 397 -12.07 11.97 7.75
C ILE A 397 -12.28 12.91 8.93
N GLN A 398 -12.07 12.45 10.16
CA GLN A 398 -12.20 13.27 11.37
C GLN A 398 -11.23 14.45 11.38
N GLN A 399 -9.99 14.22 10.94
CA GLN A 399 -8.96 15.23 10.80
C GLN A 399 -9.09 16.08 9.52
N LYS A 400 -10.11 15.82 8.69
CA LYS A 400 -10.38 16.51 7.42
C LYS A 400 -9.16 16.56 6.49
N LEU A 401 -8.39 15.48 6.44
CA LEU A 401 -7.17 15.44 5.64
C LEU A 401 -7.51 15.51 4.15
N GLY A 402 -6.77 16.31 3.39
CA GLY A 402 -7.06 16.55 1.97
C GLY A 402 -7.06 15.29 1.09
N LEU A 403 -6.41 14.20 1.52
CA LEU A 403 -6.40 12.93 0.78
C LEU A 403 -7.78 12.25 0.71
N ILE A 404 -8.73 12.57 1.60
CA ILE A 404 -10.04 11.92 1.62
C ILE A 404 -10.86 12.17 0.34
N LYS A 405 -10.53 13.22 -0.43
CA LYS A 405 -11.15 13.50 -1.73
C LYS A 405 -10.87 12.41 -2.79
N PHE A 406 -9.87 11.57 -2.56
CA PHE A 406 -9.49 10.47 -3.45
C PHE A 406 -10.10 9.12 -3.02
N LEU A 407 -10.87 9.10 -1.93
CA LEU A 407 -11.60 7.89 -1.53
C LEU A 407 -12.53 7.44 -2.65
N ARG A 408 -12.72 6.12 -2.75
CA ARG A 408 -13.69 5.55 -3.70
C ARG A 408 -15.09 6.10 -3.43
N HIS A 409 -15.84 6.39 -4.49
CA HIS A 409 -17.20 6.92 -4.39
C HIS A 409 -18.16 6.02 -3.60
N ASN A 410 -17.89 4.72 -3.55
CA ASN A 410 -18.67 3.74 -2.79
C ASN A 410 -18.11 3.44 -1.40
N TYR A 411 -17.15 4.23 -0.90
CA TYR A 411 -16.66 4.10 0.47
C TYR A 411 -17.80 4.31 1.47
N LYS A 412 -17.90 3.41 2.45
CA LYS A 412 -18.86 3.51 3.56
C LYS A 412 -18.13 3.91 4.84
N PRO A 413 -18.62 4.90 5.60
CA PRO A 413 -18.06 5.25 6.90
C PRO A 413 -17.98 4.04 7.83
N PHE A 414 -16.91 3.99 8.62
CA PHE A 414 -16.65 2.89 9.55
C PHE A 414 -16.91 3.27 11.01
N ASP A 415 -17.53 2.35 11.74
CA ASP A 415 -17.69 2.40 13.19
C ASP A 415 -16.90 1.24 13.83
N PRO A 416 -15.81 1.52 14.57
CA PRO A 416 -15.06 0.49 15.27
C PRO A 416 -15.90 -0.31 16.27
N ALA A 417 -17.02 0.24 16.77
CA ALA A 417 -17.93 -0.50 17.65
C ALA A 417 -18.80 -1.53 16.90
N GLN A 418 -18.83 -1.49 15.56
CA GLN A 418 -19.59 -2.38 14.68
C GLN A 418 -18.69 -2.89 13.55
N PRO A 419 -17.72 -3.77 13.87
CA PRO A 419 -16.80 -4.31 12.87
C PRO A 419 -17.53 -5.09 11.77
N ASP A 420 -16.93 -5.14 10.58
CA ASP A 420 -17.46 -5.96 9.50
C ASP A 420 -17.43 -7.44 9.90
N SER A 421 -18.37 -8.24 9.40
CA SER A 421 -18.34 -9.69 9.65
C SER A 421 -17.14 -10.34 8.94
N TRP A 422 -16.34 -11.10 9.69
CA TRP A 422 -15.23 -11.88 9.14
C TRP A 422 -15.66 -12.84 8.01
N ASN A 423 -16.92 -13.31 8.03
CA ASN A 423 -17.48 -14.18 6.99
C ASN A 423 -17.67 -13.48 5.64
N THR A 424 -17.73 -12.15 5.64
CA THR A 424 -18.08 -11.35 4.44
C THR A 424 -16.86 -10.74 3.77
N PHE A 425 -15.74 -10.61 4.48
CA PHE A 425 -14.48 -10.12 3.96
C PHE A 425 -13.50 -11.29 3.77
N VAL A 426 -13.51 -11.87 2.57
CA VAL A 426 -12.60 -12.94 2.18
C VAL A 426 -11.73 -12.46 1.03
N VAL A 427 -10.43 -12.34 1.32
CA VAL A 427 -9.40 -12.03 0.33
C VAL A 427 -8.79 -13.35 -0.14
N PRO A 428 -8.68 -13.60 -1.45
CA PRO A 428 -7.95 -14.76 -1.96
C PRO A 428 -6.51 -14.76 -1.44
N MET A 429 -6.10 -15.89 -0.84
CA MET A 429 -4.73 -16.05 -0.36
C MET A 429 -3.75 -15.99 -1.52
N SER A 430 -2.65 -15.27 -1.32
CA SER A 430 -1.51 -15.33 -2.22
C SER A 430 -0.79 -16.67 -2.06
N PRO A 431 -0.10 -17.20 -3.09
CA PRO A 431 0.51 -18.54 -3.05
C PRO A 431 1.73 -18.63 -2.13
N PHE A 432 2.29 -17.50 -1.69
CA PHE A 432 3.50 -17.47 -0.87
C PHE A 432 3.15 -17.42 0.62
N ILE A 433 3.59 -18.43 1.36
CA ILE A 433 3.28 -18.62 2.78
C ILE A 433 4.58 -18.67 3.59
N THR A 434 4.57 -18.07 4.79
CA THR A 434 5.66 -18.26 5.76
C THR A 434 5.12 -18.45 7.17
N LEU A 435 5.66 -19.46 7.86
CA LEU A 435 5.42 -19.67 9.28
C LEU A 435 6.31 -18.78 10.15
N ILE A 436 7.29 -18.10 9.56
CA ILE A 436 8.24 -17.26 10.27
C ILE A 436 7.55 -15.95 10.65
N LYS A 437 7.32 -15.81 11.96
CA LYS A 437 6.77 -14.61 12.57
C LYS A 437 7.53 -13.33 12.16
N PRO A 438 6.83 -12.22 11.87
CA PRO A 438 7.47 -10.93 11.64
C PRO A 438 8.30 -10.50 12.86
N LEU A 439 9.43 -9.83 12.59
CA LEU A 439 10.22 -9.22 13.66
C LEU A 439 9.40 -8.13 14.35
N GLY A 440 9.62 -7.98 15.65
CA GLY A 440 8.91 -7.00 16.45
C GLY A 440 7.54 -7.50 16.86
N SER A 441 7.48 -8.18 18.01
CA SER A 441 6.26 -8.41 18.80
C SER A 441 6.53 -8.17 20.26
#